data_AF-A0A2J4QFT7-F1
#
_entry.id   AF-A0A2J4QFT7-F1
#
_cell.length_a   1.000
_cell.length_b   1.000
_cell.length_c   1.000
_cell.angle_alpha   90.00
_cell.angle_beta   90.00
_cell.angle_gamma   90.00
#
_symmetry.space_group_name_H-M   'P 1'
#
loop_
_entity.id
_entity.type
_entity.pdbx_description
1 polymer ?
#
loop_
_entity_poly.entity_id
_entity_poly.type
_entity_poly.pdbx_seq_one_letter_code
_entity_poly.pdbx_strand_id
1 'polypeptide(L)'
;MTEQITEIDTLVVGAGQAGVAMSEHLTHHGIPHLVLEKKRIAEAWRSGRWDSLVANGPAWHDRFPGMTFPDCDADSFVAKEQIADYFAAYAKTFNAPIKTGVEVFSAERLNGRPGFRVETSLGVIEA
;
A
#
# COMPACT_ATOMS: atom_id res chain seq x y z
N MET A 1 -9.71 14.73 -27.42
CA MET A 1 -9.12 13.48 -26.91
C MET A 1 -10.09 12.95 -25.88
N THR A 2 -10.58 11.72 -26.04
CA THR A 2 -11.42 11.06 -25.03
C THR A 2 -10.58 10.80 -23.79
N GLU A 3 -11.06 11.23 -22.64
CA GLU A 3 -10.46 10.94 -21.34
C GLU A 3 -10.51 9.43 -21.11
N GLN A 4 -9.36 8.77 -20.95
CA GLN A 4 -9.30 7.33 -20.76
C GLN A 4 -9.59 7.03 -19.29
N ILE A 5 -10.81 6.58 -19.00
CA ILE A 5 -11.26 6.22 -17.66
C ILE A 5 -10.89 4.76 -17.40
N THR A 6 -10.22 4.48 -16.27
CA THR A 6 -10.00 3.13 -15.78
C THR A 6 -11.11 2.78 -14.78
N GLU A 7 -11.78 1.65 -14.95
CA GLU A 7 -12.78 1.15 -14.00
C GLU A 7 -12.19 0.01 -13.17
N ILE A 8 -12.43 0.01 -11.86
CA ILE A 8 -12.04 -1.04 -10.92
C ILE A 8 -13.11 -1.20 -9.85
N ASP A 9 -13.18 -2.35 -9.19
CA ASP A 9 -14.13 -2.55 -8.08
C ASP A 9 -13.70 -1.79 -6.81
N THR A 10 -12.43 -1.92 -6.43
CA THR A 10 -11.90 -1.29 -5.22
C THR A 10 -10.59 -0.54 -5.49
N LEU A 11 -10.52 0.73 -5.08
CA LEU A 11 -9.30 1.53 -5.11
C LEU A 11 -8.79 1.80 -3.70
N VAL A 12 -7.54 1.42 -3.42
CA VAL A 12 -6.84 1.70 -2.16
C VAL A 12 -5.85 2.83 -2.38
N VAL A 13 -5.96 3.90 -1.58
CA VAL A 13 -5.06 5.05 -1.65
C VAL A 13 -3.99 4.95 -0.56
N GLY A 14 -2.74 4.76 -0.99
CA GLY A 14 -1.55 4.57 -0.17
C GLY A 14 -1.07 3.12 -0.12
N ALA A 15 0.22 2.90 -0.35
CA ALA A 15 0.88 1.60 -0.16
C ALA A 15 1.82 1.60 1.04
N GLY A 16 1.39 2.24 2.14
CA GLY A 16 1.94 2.01 3.47
C GLY A 16 1.49 0.67 4.04
N GLN A 17 1.81 0.40 5.31
CA GLN A 17 1.42 -0.82 6.02
C GLN A 17 -0.06 -1.17 5.87
N ALA A 18 -0.96 -0.21 6.08
CA ALA A 18 -2.41 -0.43 5.98
C ALA A 18 -2.85 -0.80 4.55
N GLY A 19 -2.28 -0.15 3.53
CA GLY A 19 -2.62 -0.44 2.14
C GLY A 19 -2.11 -1.81 1.68
N VAL A 20 -0.90 -2.19 2.10
CA VAL A 20 -0.36 -3.54 1.83
C VAL A 20 -1.20 -4.61 2.52
N ALA A 21 -1.59 -4.41 3.78
CA ALA A 21 -2.48 -5.33 4.49
C ALA A 21 -3.84 -5.46 3.79
N MET A 22 -4.46 -4.32 3.43
CA MET A 22 -5.74 -4.31 2.73
C MET A 22 -5.66 -5.06 1.39
N SER A 23 -4.60 -4.82 0.61
CA SER A 23 -4.37 -5.49 -0.67
C SER A 23 -4.24 -7.00 -0.52
N GLU A 24 -3.58 -7.47 0.55
CA GLU A 24 -3.46 -8.90 0.83
C GLU A 24 -4.84 -9.52 1.12
N HIS A 25 -5.65 -8.91 1.97
CA HIS A 25 -7.00 -9.39 2.25
C HIS A 25 -7.90 -9.38 1.00
N LEU A 26 -7.89 -8.29 0.22
CA LEU A 26 -8.67 -8.19 -1.02
C LEU A 26 -8.24 -9.28 -2.02
N THR A 27 -6.93 -9.56 -2.13
CA THR A 27 -6.39 -10.65 -2.94
C THR A 27 -6.90 -12.01 -2.47
N HIS A 28 -6.82 -12.29 -1.16
CA HIS A 28 -7.31 -13.53 -0.57
C HIS A 28 -8.81 -13.77 -0.78
N HIS A 29 -9.60 -12.69 -0.85
CA HIS A 29 -11.04 -12.77 -1.12
C HIS A 29 -11.40 -12.69 -2.61
N GLY A 30 -10.43 -12.59 -3.52
CA GLY A 30 -10.67 -12.51 -4.96
C GLY A 30 -11.36 -11.22 -5.41
N ILE A 31 -11.24 -10.13 -4.64
CA ILE A 31 -11.84 -8.83 -4.95
C ILE A 31 -10.88 -8.03 -5.87
N PRO A 32 -11.30 -7.65 -7.08
CA PRO A 32 -10.49 -6.85 -7.99
C PRO A 32 -10.16 -5.50 -7.35
N HIS A 33 -8.88 -5.17 -7.25
CA HIS A 33 -8.47 -3.90 -6.67
C HIS A 33 -7.19 -3.35 -7.27
N LEU A 34 -6.97 -2.06 -7.04
CA LEU A 34 -5.75 -1.35 -7.39
C LEU A 34 -5.29 -0.57 -6.16
N VAL A 35 -3.98 -0.55 -5.91
CA VAL A 35 -3.39 0.27 -4.84
C VAL A 35 -2.53 1.36 -5.47
N LEU A 36 -2.77 2.62 -5.13
CA LEU A 36 -1.98 3.74 -5.63
C LEU A 36 -1.08 4.29 -4.53
N GLU A 37 0.19 4.50 -4.84
CA GLU A 37 1.15 5.10 -3.92
C GLU A 37 1.87 6.25 -4.60
N LYS A 38 1.86 7.42 -3.95
CA LYS A 38 2.47 8.64 -4.49
C LYS A 38 3.98 8.49 -4.69
N LYS A 39 4.65 7.73 -3.83
CA LYS A 39 6.11 7.53 -3.88
C LYS A 39 6.43 6.04 -3.99
N ARG A 40 7.14 5.47 -3.00
CA ARG A 40 7.51 4.05 -2.92
C ARG A 40 6.62 3.35 -1.89
N ILE A 41 6.50 2.03 -2.00
CA ILE A 41 5.87 1.22 -0.95
C ILE A 41 6.52 1.54 0.39
N ALA A 42 5.70 1.80 1.41
CA ALA A 42 6.11 2.16 2.75
C ALA A 42 7.02 3.41 2.85
N GLU A 43 6.92 4.37 1.93
CA GLU A 43 7.82 5.55 1.86
C GLU A 43 7.91 6.34 3.17
N ALA A 44 6.81 6.46 3.92
CA ALA A 44 6.78 7.18 5.18
C ALA A 44 7.81 6.64 6.20
N TRP A 45 8.12 5.34 6.17
CA TRP A 45 9.17 4.74 6.99
C TRP A 45 10.57 5.18 6.56
N ARG A 46 10.79 5.35 5.26
CA ARG A 46 12.11 5.71 4.72
C ARG A 46 12.43 7.19 4.97
N SER A 47 11.58 8.07 4.45
CA SER A 47 11.89 9.51 4.42
C SER A 47 11.14 10.33 5.45
N GLY A 48 10.12 9.76 6.09
CA GLY A 48 9.25 10.47 7.04
C GLY A 48 9.64 10.27 8.51
N ARG A 49 10.79 9.64 8.78
CA ARG A 49 11.28 9.26 10.11
C ARG A 49 12.77 9.57 10.26
N TRP A 50 13.23 9.72 11.50
CA TRP A 50 14.63 9.97 11.83
C TRP A 50 15.50 8.71 11.67
N ASP A 51 16.79 8.88 11.42
CA ASP A 51 17.70 7.79 11.02
C ASP A 51 17.81 6.66 12.04
N SER A 52 17.78 6.99 13.33
CA SER A 52 17.88 6.02 14.42
C SER A 52 16.56 5.37 14.83
N LEU A 53 15.47 5.59 14.09
CA LEU A 53 14.18 4.96 14.43
C LEU A 53 14.26 3.44 14.29
N VAL A 54 13.89 2.77 15.38
CA VAL A 54 13.52 1.35 15.44
C VAL A 54 12.06 1.21 15.87
N ALA A 55 11.46 0.06 15.57
CA ALA A 55 10.14 -0.31 16.07
C ALA A 55 10.10 -0.26 17.61
N ASN A 56 8.92 -0.02 18.17
CA ASN A 56 8.69 -0.08 19.61
C ASN A 56 8.30 -1.48 20.09
N GLY A 57 7.87 -2.37 19.18
CA GLY A 57 7.62 -3.77 19.45
C GLY A 57 8.74 -4.68 18.90
N PRO A 58 8.86 -5.91 19.43
CA PRO A 58 9.77 -6.90 18.90
C PRO A 58 9.31 -7.42 17.53
N ALA A 59 10.24 -7.90 16.72
CA ALA A 59 10.01 -8.38 15.37
C ALA A 59 8.93 -9.47 15.27
N TRP A 60 8.83 -10.36 16.27
CA TRP A 60 7.79 -11.39 16.29
C TRP A 60 6.37 -10.83 16.41
N HIS A 61 6.22 -9.65 17.03
CA HIS A 61 4.94 -8.98 17.26
C HIS A 61 4.56 -8.06 16.09
N ASP A 62 5.51 -7.27 15.58
CA ASP A 62 5.22 -6.20 14.61
C ASP A 62 5.15 -6.66 13.15
N ARG A 63 5.34 -7.96 12.90
CA ARG A 63 5.22 -8.57 11.57
C ARG A 63 3.77 -8.83 11.16
N PHE A 64 3.53 -9.03 9.87
CA PHE A 64 2.28 -9.64 9.41
C PHE A 64 2.26 -11.14 9.67
N PRO A 65 1.07 -11.77 9.80
CA PRO A 65 0.97 -13.19 10.11
C PRO A 65 1.69 -14.09 9.09
N GLY A 66 1.67 -13.72 7.80
CA GLY A 66 2.18 -14.52 6.69
C GLY A 66 3.68 -14.44 6.43
N MET A 67 4.44 -13.57 7.10
CA MET A 67 5.87 -13.42 6.85
C MET A 67 6.62 -12.93 8.10
N THR A 68 7.84 -13.41 8.32
CA THR A 68 8.74 -12.88 9.35
C THR A 68 9.66 -11.82 8.78
N PHE A 69 10.22 -10.96 9.63
CA PHE A 69 11.31 -10.08 9.21
C PHE A 69 12.53 -10.93 8.80
N PRO A 70 13.10 -10.72 7.60
CA PRO A 70 14.29 -11.45 7.18
C PRO A 70 15.51 -10.98 7.99
N ASP A 71 16.43 -11.92 8.27
CA ASP A 71 17.72 -11.65 8.91
C ASP A 71 17.62 -10.85 10.23
N CYS A 72 16.53 -11.05 10.98
CA CYS A 72 16.24 -10.35 12.22
C CYS A 72 15.82 -11.37 13.29
N ASP A 73 16.43 -11.26 14.48
CA ASP A 73 16.03 -12.08 15.63
C ASP A 73 14.61 -11.69 16.09
N ALA A 74 13.84 -12.68 16.54
CA ALA A 74 12.43 -12.50 16.92
C ALA A 74 12.24 -11.41 17.99
N ASP A 75 13.15 -11.30 18.95
CA ASP A 75 13.06 -10.36 20.08
C ASP A 75 13.73 -9.00 19.78
N SER A 76 14.25 -8.81 18.56
CA SER A 76 14.88 -7.56 18.13
C SER A 76 13.87 -6.48 17.73
N PHE A 77 14.31 -5.22 17.81
CA PHE A 77 13.54 -4.06 17.37
C PHE A 77 14.00 -3.62 15.98
N VAL A 78 13.10 -3.70 15.00
CA VAL A 78 13.45 -3.58 13.57
C VAL A 78 13.69 -2.11 13.19
N ALA A 79 14.76 -1.81 12.46
CA ALA A 79 15.05 -0.46 11.99
C ALA A 79 14.09 -0.01 10.87
N LYS A 80 13.88 1.31 10.73
CA LYS A 80 12.91 1.88 9.78
C LYS A 80 13.07 1.40 8.33
N GLU A 81 14.31 1.24 7.85
CA GLU A 81 14.57 0.80 6.48
C GLU A 81 14.20 -0.67 6.29
N GLN A 82 14.51 -1.52 7.28
CA GLN A 82 14.13 -2.94 7.26
C GLN A 82 12.62 -3.12 7.31
N ILE A 83 11.89 -2.27 8.03
CA ILE A 83 10.41 -2.27 8.02
C ILE A 83 9.88 -1.93 6.62
N ALA A 84 10.46 -0.92 5.97
CA ALA A 84 10.07 -0.56 4.61
C ALA A 84 10.38 -1.67 3.60
N ASP A 85 11.55 -2.31 3.70
CA ASP A 85 11.95 -3.45 2.88
C ASP A 85 11.02 -4.65 3.11
N TYR A 86 10.65 -4.91 4.36
CA TYR A 86 9.70 -5.95 4.74
C TYR A 86 8.35 -5.77 4.04
N PHE A 87 7.73 -4.58 4.09
CA PHE A 87 6.43 -4.37 3.42
C PHE A 87 6.54 -4.45 1.89
N ALA A 88 7.63 -3.97 1.31
CA ALA A 88 7.88 -4.10 -0.12
C ALA A 88 8.09 -5.55 -0.55
N ALA A 89 8.74 -6.37 0.28
CA ALA A 89 8.88 -7.81 0.06
C ALA A 89 7.54 -8.54 0.24
N TYR A 90 6.77 -8.19 1.27
CA TYR A 90 5.46 -8.79 1.54
C TYR A 90 4.50 -8.61 0.37
N ALA A 91 4.43 -7.39 -0.19
CA ALA A 91 3.60 -7.12 -1.36
C ALA A 91 3.93 -8.00 -2.58
N LYS A 92 5.17 -8.48 -2.71
CA LYS A 92 5.58 -9.36 -3.82
C LYS A 92 5.11 -10.81 -3.63
N THR A 93 4.87 -11.27 -2.40
CA THR A 93 4.53 -12.68 -2.14
C THR A 93 3.18 -13.08 -2.75
N PHE A 94 2.29 -12.11 -2.94
CA PHE A 94 0.97 -12.30 -3.56
C PHE A 94 0.76 -11.45 -4.83
N ASN A 95 1.84 -10.87 -5.40
CA ASN A 95 1.80 -10.01 -6.57
C ASN A 95 0.80 -8.84 -6.45
N ALA A 96 0.87 -8.10 -5.34
CA ALA A 96 -0.02 -6.99 -5.05
C ALA A 96 -0.14 -6.01 -6.24
N PRO A 97 -1.35 -5.59 -6.64
CA PRO A 97 -1.57 -4.65 -7.75
C PRO A 97 -1.26 -3.20 -7.32
N ILE A 98 -0.03 -2.95 -6.89
CA ILE A 98 0.43 -1.63 -6.44
C ILE A 98 1.05 -0.85 -7.62
N LYS A 99 0.60 0.40 -7.80
CA LYS A 99 1.21 1.38 -8.70
C LYS A 99 1.83 2.51 -7.88
N THR A 100 3.15 2.53 -7.85
CA THR A 100 3.96 3.60 -7.26
C THR A 100 4.12 4.79 -8.21
N GLY A 101 4.43 5.97 -7.67
CA GLY A 101 4.57 7.20 -8.45
C GLY A 101 3.24 7.79 -8.91
N VAL A 102 2.13 7.42 -8.27
CA VAL A 102 0.77 7.86 -8.62
C VAL A 102 0.20 8.68 -7.50
N GLU A 103 0.04 9.98 -7.73
CA GLU A 103 -0.62 10.86 -6.78
C GLU A 103 -2.13 10.85 -7.02
N VAL A 104 -2.90 10.69 -5.95
CA VAL A 104 -4.36 10.90 -5.96
C VAL A 104 -4.62 12.34 -5.53
N PHE A 105 -5.35 13.10 -6.35
CA PHE A 105 -5.65 14.51 -6.11
C PHE A 105 -6.99 14.71 -5.41
N SER A 106 -8.02 13.98 -5.85
CA SER A 106 -9.36 14.05 -5.26
C SER A 106 -10.12 12.74 -5.44
N ALA A 107 -11.13 12.54 -4.60
CA ALA A 107 -12.11 11.48 -4.72
C ALA A 107 -13.51 12.08 -4.50
N GLU A 108 -14.37 11.97 -5.50
CA GLU A 108 -15.71 12.54 -5.49
C GLU A 108 -16.73 11.44 -5.74
N ARG A 109 -17.88 11.47 -5.07
CA ARG A 109 -18.94 10.49 -5.32
C ARG A 109 -19.46 10.64 -6.74
N LEU A 110 -19.71 9.52 -7.41
CA LEU A 110 -20.40 9.54 -8.70
C LEU A 110 -21.86 9.99 -8.51
N ASN A 111 -22.33 10.84 -9.42
CA ASN A 111 -23.71 11.31 -9.41
C ASN A 111 -24.64 10.25 -10.00
N GLY A 112 -25.69 9.88 -9.27
CA GLY A 112 -26.74 8.98 -9.76
C GLY A 112 -26.38 7.49 -9.79
N ARG A 113 -25.19 7.09 -9.33
CA ARG A 113 -24.78 5.68 -9.15
C ARG A 113 -23.81 5.52 -7.98
N PRO A 114 -23.67 4.31 -7.39
CA PRO A 114 -22.60 4.02 -6.44
C PRO A 114 -21.21 4.18 -7.05
N GLY A 115 -20.22 4.42 -6.19
CA GLY A 115 -18.81 4.58 -6.56
C GLY A 115 -18.30 6.01 -6.44
N PHE A 116 -17.02 6.17 -6.76
CA PHE A 116 -16.25 7.39 -6.70
C PHE A 116 -15.50 7.61 -8.01
N ARG A 117 -15.45 8.85 -8.47
CA ARG A 117 -14.51 9.32 -9.48
C ARG A 117 -13.27 9.85 -8.77
N VAL A 118 -12.12 9.30 -9.12
CA VAL A 118 -10.84 9.59 -8.47
C VAL A 118 -9.88 10.18 -9.49
N GLU A 119 -9.45 11.41 -9.22
CA GLU A 119 -8.48 12.12 -10.04
C GLU A 119 -7.07 11.77 -9.62
N THR A 120 -6.23 11.35 -10.58
CA THR A 120 -4.85 10.94 -10.30
C THR A 120 -3.87 11.46 -11.34
N SER A 121 -2.58 11.38 -11.03
CA SER A 121 -1.51 11.71 -11.98
C SER A 121 -1.42 10.75 -13.18
N LEU A 122 -2.11 9.61 -13.16
CA LEU A 122 -2.23 8.67 -14.29
C LEU A 122 -3.50 8.88 -15.12
N GLY A 123 -4.38 9.79 -14.71
CA GLY A 123 -5.71 9.96 -15.27
C GLY A 123 -6.80 9.56 -14.29
N VAL A 124 -8.01 9.40 -14.82
CA VAL A 124 -9.23 9.19 -14.02
C VAL A 124 -9.47 7.72 -13.75
N ILE A 125 -9.81 7.40 -12.52
CA ILE A 125 -10.25 6.07 -12.10
C ILE A 125 -11.65 6.16 -11.51
N GLU A 126 -12.56 5.27 -11.92
CA GLU A 126 -13.84 5.07 -11.26
C GLU A 126 -13.80 3.76 -10.46
N ALA A 127 -14.20 3.84 -9.18
CA ALA A 127 -14.28 2.73 -8.24
C ALA A 127 -15.54 2.81 -7.37
#